data_AF-A0A7L1WWX4-F1
#
_entry.id   AF-A0A7L1WWX4-F1
#
_cell.length_a   1.000
_cell.length_b   1.000
_cell.length_c   1.000
_cell.angle_alpha   90.00
_cell.angle_beta   90.00
_cell.angle_gamma   90.00
#
_symmetry.space_group_name_H-M   'P 1'
#
loop_
_entity.id
_entity.type
_entity.pdbx_description
1 polymer ?
#
loop_
_entity_poly.entity_id
_entity_poly.type
_entity_poly.pdbx_seq_one_letter_code
_entity_poly.pdbx_strand_id
1 'polypeptide(L)'
;DSPEIKEEVIRKDDRLLTLLKDVYVESRDPPVQVKDGGGEHLPSKQVEKRLTKLGHLEALDVKKVSKGKISLVEALTLLNNHKLQPQIWTAEKIAAEYSLELKEVNSLLEFFIPFTVLEFPKKPKKAITSHEPKKLT
;
A
#
# COMPACT_ATOMS: atom_id res chain seq x y z
N ASP A 1 -10.99 13.42 34.13
CA ASP A 1 -9.81 14.28 33.95
C ASP A 1 -9.94 15.55 34.77
N SER A 2 -9.09 15.73 35.77
CA SER A 2 -9.08 16.92 36.62
C SER A 2 -8.29 18.05 35.96
N PRO A 3 -8.94 19.14 35.52
CA PRO A 3 -8.30 20.21 34.78
C PRO A 3 -7.27 20.98 35.63
N GLU A 4 -7.46 21.06 36.95
CA GLU A 4 -6.52 21.76 37.84
C GLU A 4 -5.13 21.10 37.86
N ILE A 5 -5.07 19.76 37.78
CA ILE A 5 -3.80 19.02 37.76
C ILE A 5 -3.05 19.27 36.44
N LYS A 6 -3.77 19.38 35.32
CA LYS A 6 -3.16 19.64 34.01
C LYS A 6 -2.55 21.05 33.97
N GLU A 7 -3.21 22.02 34.57
CA GLU A 7 -2.72 23.40 34.66
C GLU A 7 -1.48 23.52 35.56
N GLU A 8 -1.45 22.81 36.69
CA GLU A 8 -0.31 22.77 37.61
C GLU A 8 0.94 22.16 36.96
N VAL A 9 0.78 21.12 36.12
CA VAL A 9 1.89 20.47 35.40
C VAL A 9 2.48 21.36 34.29
N ILE A 10 1.66 22.21 33.67
CA ILE A 10 2.11 23.11 32.61
C ILE A 10 2.77 24.36 33.20
N ARG A 11 2.38 24.76 34.41
CA ARG A 11 2.93 25.95 35.08
C ARG A 11 4.40 25.74 35.44
N LYS A 12 5.19 26.77 35.21
CA LYS A 12 6.61 26.80 35.55
C LYS A 12 6.81 26.83 37.08
N ASP A 13 7.63 25.92 37.61
CA ASP A 13 8.08 25.92 39.01
C ASP A 13 9.46 26.62 39.13
N ASP A 14 9.48 27.80 39.73
CA ASP A 14 10.70 28.60 39.90
C ASP A 14 11.68 28.02 40.94
N ARG A 15 11.19 27.23 41.90
CA ARG A 15 12.03 26.52 42.88
C ARG A 15 12.77 25.39 42.19
N LEU A 16 12.07 24.59 41.40
CA LEU A 16 12.69 23.54 40.59
C LEU A 16 13.71 24.13 39.60
N LEU A 17 13.37 25.25 38.95
CA LEU A 17 14.29 25.91 38.02
C LEU A 17 15.59 26.35 38.70
N THR A 18 15.51 26.87 39.92
CA THR A 18 16.70 27.25 40.69
C THR A 18 17.58 26.03 40.99
N LEU A 19 16.98 24.94 41.46
CA LEU A 19 17.70 23.69 41.74
C LEU A 19 18.38 23.10 40.49
N LEU A 20 17.74 23.18 39.32
CA LEU A 20 18.33 22.67 38.08
C LEU A 20 19.53 23.50 37.61
N LYS A 21 19.58 24.79 37.93
CA LYS A 21 20.74 25.66 37.62
C LYS A 21 21.93 25.37 38.51
N ASP A 22 21.70 24.93 39.74
CA ASP A 22 22.76 24.62 40.71
C ASP A 22 23.43 23.26 40.42
N VAL A 23 22.82 22.40 39.60
CA VAL A 23 23.39 21.10 39.21
C VAL A 23 24.26 21.25 37.97
N TYR A 24 25.57 21.19 38.16
CA TYR A 24 26.56 21.14 37.09
C TYR A 24 27.14 19.73 36.97
N VAL A 25 27.20 19.19 35.75
CA VAL A 25 27.82 17.89 35.46
C VAL A 25 28.92 18.08 34.42
N GLU A 26 30.14 17.69 34.78
CA GLU A 26 31.28 17.64 33.86
C GLU A 26 31.43 16.21 33.33
N SER A 27 31.11 15.97 32.05
CA SER A 27 31.45 14.69 31.39
C SER A 27 32.89 14.76 30.89
N ARG A 28 33.66 13.72 31.21
CA ARG A 28 35.03 13.51 30.73
C ARG A 28 35.10 12.48 29.60
N ASP A 29 33.93 12.12 29.06
CA ASP A 29 33.87 11.15 27.97
C ASP A 29 34.50 11.75 26.70
N PRO A 30 35.18 10.94 25.88
CA PRO A 30 35.62 11.39 24.57
C PRO A 30 34.42 11.93 23.80
N PRO A 31 34.55 13.02 23.02
CA PRO A 31 33.45 13.55 22.25
C PRO A 31 32.96 12.46 21.29
N VAL A 32 31.79 11.88 21.62
CA VAL A 32 31.05 11.05 20.68
C VAL A 32 30.77 11.95 19.49
N GLN A 33 31.24 11.55 18.31
CA GLN A 33 30.79 12.12 17.05
C GLN A 33 29.32 11.79 16.90
N VAL A 34 28.46 12.55 17.58
CA VAL A 34 27.05 12.63 17.24
C VAL A 34 27.05 13.20 15.84
N LYS A 35 26.79 12.34 14.85
CA LYS A 35 26.39 12.81 13.54
C LYS A 35 25.23 13.75 13.81
N ASP A 36 25.44 15.00 13.44
CA ASP A 36 24.54 16.12 13.70
C ASP A 36 23.10 15.65 13.43
N GLY A 37 22.39 15.34 14.50
CA GLY A 37 20.97 15.01 14.49
C GLY A 37 20.15 16.29 14.53
N GLY A 38 20.73 17.40 14.07
CA GLY A 38 20.08 18.68 13.88
C GLY A 38 19.16 18.63 12.67
N GLY A 39 17.88 18.45 12.95
CA GLY A 39 16.81 18.92 12.08
C GLY A 39 16.45 18.00 10.93
N GLU A 40 15.22 17.47 11.02
CA GLU A 40 14.48 16.86 9.93
C GLU A 40 14.95 15.47 9.54
N HIS A 41 14.07 14.48 9.78
CA HIS A 41 13.89 13.30 8.95
C HIS A 41 15.17 12.84 8.25
N LEU A 42 15.86 11.81 8.78
CA LEU A 42 16.72 10.97 7.93
C LEU A 42 16.05 10.89 6.56
N PRO A 43 16.72 11.21 5.44
CA PRO A 43 16.11 11.03 4.14
C PRO A 43 15.88 9.53 4.03
N SER A 44 14.70 9.10 4.46
CA SER A 44 14.10 7.83 4.11
C SER A 44 14.19 7.88 2.62
N LYS A 45 15.16 7.14 2.06
CA LYS A 45 15.61 7.22 0.65
C LYS A 45 14.40 7.66 -0.14
N GLN A 46 14.39 8.90 -0.63
CA GLN A 46 13.17 9.50 -1.15
C GLN A 46 12.79 8.69 -2.39
N VAL A 47 12.00 7.62 -2.19
CA VAL A 47 11.72 6.66 -3.22
C VAL A 47 10.82 7.41 -4.17
N GLU A 48 11.32 7.68 -5.37
CA GLU A 48 10.58 8.41 -6.38
C GLU A 48 9.20 7.77 -6.52
N LYS A 49 8.14 8.57 -6.37
CA LYS A 49 6.77 8.08 -6.44
C LYS A 49 6.16 8.49 -7.77
N ARG A 50 5.54 7.54 -8.45
CA ARG A 50 4.68 7.77 -9.62
C ARG A 50 3.22 7.90 -9.19
N LEU A 51 2.42 8.54 -10.04
CA LEU A 51 0.97 8.51 -9.89
C LEU A 51 0.42 7.13 -10.27
N THR A 52 -0.61 6.71 -9.55
CA THR A 52 -1.34 5.47 -9.84
C THR A 52 -2.20 5.68 -11.08
N LYS A 53 -2.30 4.64 -11.93
CA LYS A 53 -3.05 4.71 -13.19
C LYS A 53 -4.54 4.44 -13.01
N LEU A 54 -4.94 3.89 -11.86
CA LEU A 54 -6.28 3.43 -11.60
C LEU A 54 -6.74 3.93 -10.23
N GLY A 55 -7.89 4.61 -10.23
CA GLY A 55 -8.60 5.04 -9.03
C GLY A 55 -10.09 4.94 -9.28
N HIS A 56 -10.79 4.15 -8.46
CA HIS A 56 -12.24 3.95 -8.54
C HIS A 56 -12.95 4.29 -7.22
N LEU A 57 -12.20 4.56 -6.15
CA LEU A 57 -12.72 4.74 -4.80
C LEU A 57 -12.40 6.14 -4.23
N GLU A 58 -12.09 7.08 -5.12
CA GLU A 58 -11.86 8.51 -4.88
C GLU A 58 -10.90 8.79 -3.71
N ALA A 59 -11.45 9.05 -2.51
CA ALA A 59 -10.69 9.43 -1.32
C ALA A 59 -9.86 8.27 -0.74
N LEU A 60 -10.25 7.02 -1.00
CA LEU A 60 -9.57 5.83 -0.50
C LEU A 60 -8.50 5.30 -1.46
N ASP A 61 -8.40 5.86 -2.67
CA ASP A 61 -7.43 5.39 -3.64
C ASP A 61 -6.00 5.77 -3.26
N VAL A 62 -5.09 4.82 -3.47
CA VAL A 62 -3.66 5.07 -3.39
C VAL A 62 -3.30 6.00 -4.54
N LYS A 63 -3.05 7.28 -4.26
CA LYS A 63 -2.72 8.28 -5.30
C LYS A 63 -1.30 8.17 -5.85
N LYS A 64 -0.37 7.68 -5.03
CA LYS A 64 1.06 7.62 -5.35
C LYS A 64 1.64 6.27 -4.97
N VAL A 65 2.33 5.65 -5.92
CA VAL A 65 3.05 4.38 -5.75
C VAL A 65 4.53 4.60 -5.98
N SER A 66 5.38 3.97 -5.18
CA SER A 66 6.84 4.03 -5.37
C SER A 66 7.24 3.43 -6.72
N LYS A 67 8.24 4.00 -7.40
CA LYS A 67 8.84 3.39 -8.61
C LYS A 67 9.34 1.98 -8.31
N GLY A 68 9.24 1.09 -9.28
CA GLY A 68 9.51 -0.34 -9.12
C GLY A 68 8.43 -1.12 -8.36
N LYS A 69 7.33 -0.48 -7.95
CA LYS A 69 6.20 -1.11 -7.26
C LYS A 69 4.88 -0.85 -8.01
N ILE A 70 3.91 -1.72 -7.79
CA ILE A 70 2.55 -1.63 -8.31
C ILE A 70 1.56 -1.94 -7.19
N SER A 71 0.38 -1.33 -7.25
CA SER A 71 -0.74 -1.71 -6.39
C SER A 71 -1.38 -3.01 -6.87
N LEU A 72 -2.13 -3.69 -6.00
CA LEU A 72 -2.86 -4.92 -6.36
C LEU A 72 -3.84 -4.69 -7.52
N VAL A 73 -4.54 -3.55 -7.50
CA VAL A 73 -5.51 -3.17 -8.53
C VAL A 73 -4.84 -2.96 -9.88
N GLU A 74 -3.67 -2.31 -9.90
CA GLU A 74 -2.84 -2.18 -11.12
C GLU A 74 -2.30 -3.53 -11.59
N ALA A 75 -1.83 -4.38 -10.66
CA ALA A 75 -1.31 -5.71 -10.99
C ALA A 75 -2.38 -6.58 -11.67
N LEU A 76 -3.60 -6.63 -11.13
CA LEU A 76 -4.69 -7.38 -11.75
C LEU A 76 -5.08 -6.78 -13.11
N THR A 77 -5.09 -5.46 -13.23
CA THR A 77 -5.44 -4.77 -14.48
C THR A 77 -4.41 -5.02 -15.58
N LEU A 78 -3.11 -4.88 -15.29
CA LEU A 78 -2.06 -5.11 -16.27
C LEU A 78 -2.02 -6.58 -16.71
N LEU A 79 -2.20 -7.52 -15.78
CA LEU A 79 -2.23 -8.95 -16.08
C LEU A 79 -3.43 -9.30 -16.98
N ASN A 80 -4.60 -8.74 -16.69
CA ASN A 80 -5.78 -8.93 -17.52
C ASN A 80 -5.59 -8.33 -18.92
N ASN A 81 -5.03 -7.13 -19.02
CA ASN A 81 -4.76 -6.46 -20.30
C ASN A 81 -3.74 -7.22 -21.16
N HIS A 82 -2.65 -7.72 -20.55
CA HIS A 82 -1.68 -8.58 -21.22
C HIS A 82 -2.34 -9.88 -21.71
N LYS A 83 -3.22 -10.49 -20.89
CA LYS A 83 -3.95 -11.71 -21.28
C LYS A 83 -4.89 -11.48 -22.47
N LEU A 84 -5.60 -10.35 -22.51
CA LEU A 84 -6.53 -10.02 -23.59
C LEU A 84 -5.81 -9.59 -24.88
N GLN A 85 -4.73 -8.82 -24.75
CA GLN A 85 -4.02 -8.21 -25.88
C GLN A 85 -2.50 -8.23 -25.67
N PRO A 86 -1.86 -9.41 -25.74
CA PRO A 86 -0.43 -9.56 -25.45
C PRO A 86 0.47 -8.80 -26.45
N GLN A 87 0.01 -8.61 -27.69
CA GLN A 87 0.74 -7.86 -28.71
C GLN A 87 0.80 -6.35 -28.43
N ILE A 88 -0.22 -5.81 -27.75
CA ILE A 88 -0.31 -4.38 -27.43
C ILE A 88 0.30 -4.11 -26.06
N TRP A 89 0.04 -5.00 -25.09
CA TRP A 89 0.54 -4.90 -23.72
C TRP A 89 1.76 -5.78 -23.55
N THR A 90 2.85 -5.47 -24.24
CA THR A 90 4.11 -6.21 -24.10
C THR A 90 4.80 -5.92 -22.77
N ALA A 91 5.76 -6.76 -22.39
CA ALA A 91 6.54 -6.56 -21.17
C ALA A 91 7.27 -5.21 -21.14
N GLU A 92 7.79 -4.75 -22.28
CA GLU A 92 8.46 -3.46 -22.42
C GLU A 92 7.51 -2.30 -22.18
N LYS A 93 6.29 -2.39 -22.75
CA LYS A 93 5.26 -1.37 -22.54
C LYS A 93 4.85 -1.32 -21.08
N ILE A 94 4.63 -2.46 -20.45
CA ILE A 94 4.24 -2.54 -19.02
C ILE A 94 5.35 -1.96 -18.13
N ALA A 95 6.60 -2.33 -18.40
CA ALA A 95 7.74 -1.81 -17.66
C ALA A 95 7.83 -0.29 -17.73
N ALA A 96 7.69 0.29 -18.93
CA ALA A 96 7.68 1.73 -19.13
C ALA A 96 6.48 2.41 -18.45
N GLU A 97 5.27 1.89 -18.66
CA GLU A 97 4.01 2.48 -18.18
C GLU A 97 3.95 2.56 -16.64
N TYR A 98 4.42 1.51 -15.96
CA TYR A 98 4.37 1.39 -14.50
C TYR A 98 5.71 1.63 -13.80
N SER A 99 6.74 2.06 -14.54
CA SER A 99 8.10 2.26 -14.01
C SER A 99 8.63 1.03 -13.27
N LEU A 100 8.48 -0.14 -13.87
CA LEU A 100 8.96 -1.42 -13.36
C LEU A 100 10.22 -1.86 -14.10
N GLU A 101 11.01 -2.72 -13.46
CA GLU A 101 12.14 -3.36 -14.12
C GLU A 101 11.65 -4.43 -15.10
N LEU A 102 12.19 -4.44 -16.32
CA LEU A 102 11.78 -5.39 -17.36
C LEU A 102 11.92 -6.85 -16.92
N LYS A 103 12.98 -7.16 -16.16
CA LYS A 103 13.22 -8.50 -15.61
C LYS A 103 12.08 -8.94 -14.69
N GLU A 104 11.68 -8.06 -13.77
CA GLU A 104 10.58 -8.31 -12.83
C GLU A 104 9.24 -8.46 -13.57
N VAL A 105 9.00 -7.66 -14.61
CA VAL A 105 7.79 -7.79 -15.45
C VAL A 105 7.76 -9.13 -16.17
N ASN A 106 8.87 -9.57 -16.76
CA ASN A 106 8.93 -10.88 -17.41
C ASN A 106 8.65 -12.02 -16.41
N SER A 107 9.28 -11.98 -15.23
CA SER A 107 8.99 -12.96 -14.17
C SER A 107 7.54 -12.90 -13.70
N LEU A 108 6.96 -11.69 -13.59
CA LEU A 108 5.57 -11.52 -13.23
C LEU A 108 4.64 -12.17 -14.28
N LEU A 109 4.88 -11.95 -15.57
CA LEU A 109 4.05 -12.48 -16.65
C LEU A 109 4.20 -14.00 -16.82
N GLU A 110 5.39 -14.54 -16.55
CA GLU A 110 5.68 -15.97 -16.65
C GLU A 110 5.10 -16.77 -15.48
N PHE A 111 5.32 -16.29 -14.24
CA PHE A 111 5.01 -17.07 -13.03
C PHE A 111 3.67 -16.69 -12.40
N PHE A 112 3.17 -15.49 -12.64
CA PHE A 112 1.92 -15.03 -12.04
C PHE A 112 0.76 -15.22 -13.00
N ILE A 113 0.23 -16.44 -13.03
CA ILE A 113 -0.99 -16.78 -13.76
C ILE A 113 -2.16 -16.56 -12.79
N PRO A 114 -2.90 -15.43 -12.85
CA PRO A 114 -4.02 -15.22 -11.97
C PRO A 114 -5.08 -16.29 -12.28
N PHE A 115 -5.61 -16.88 -11.20
CA PHE A 115 -6.74 -17.82 -11.16
C PHE A 115 -7.49 -17.88 -12.49
N THR A 116 -7.21 -18.92 -13.30
CA THR A 116 -8.00 -19.16 -14.50
C THR A 116 -9.43 -19.42 -14.05
N VAL A 117 -10.31 -18.42 -14.20
CA VAL A 117 -11.74 -18.57 -13.97
C VAL A 117 -12.25 -19.51 -15.05
N LEU A 118 -12.33 -20.79 -14.70
CA LEU A 118 -13.01 -21.78 -15.51
C LEU A 118 -14.51 -21.53 -15.32
N GLU A 119 -15.12 -20.86 -16.31
CA GLU A 119 -16.58 -20.78 -16.38
C GLU A 119 -17.11 -22.18 -16.67
N PHE A 120 -17.49 -22.91 -15.61
CA PHE A 120 -18.18 -24.18 -15.81
C PHE A 120 -19.51 -23.91 -16.49
N PRO A 121 -19.80 -24.55 -17.64
CA PRO A 121 -21.09 -24.39 -18.29
C PRO A 121 -22.18 -24.79 -17.29
N LYS A 122 -23.11 -23.87 -17.01
CA LYS A 122 -24.29 -24.15 -16.19
C LYS A 122 -25.03 -25.28 -16.89
N LYS A 123 -24.97 -26.51 -16.36
CA LYS A 123 -25.75 -27.64 -16.87
C LYS A 123 -27.20 -27.14 -17.02
N PRO A 124 -27.84 -27.33 -18.19
CA PRO A 124 -29.22 -26.91 -18.35
C PRO A 124 -30.03 -27.64 -17.27
N LYS A 125 -30.65 -26.87 -16.38
CA LYS A 125 -31.59 -27.41 -15.40
C LYS A 125 -32.70 -28.05 -16.23
N LYS A 126 -32.74 -29.37 -16.30
CA LYS A 126 -33.87 -30.08 -16.91
C LYS A 126 -35.11 -29.63 -16.15
N ALA A 127 -36.01 -28.92 -16.82
CA ALA A 127 -37.30 -28.59 -16.27
C ALA A 127 -37.97 -29.91 -15.86
N ILE A 128 -38.36 -30.02 -14.60
CA ILE A 128 -39.20 -31.12 -14.14
C ILE A 128 -40.54 -30.89 -14.85
N THR A 129 -40.84 -31.71 -15.85
CA THR A 129 -42.10 -31.64 -16.58
C THR A 129 -43.21 -31.96 -15.58
N SER A 130 -44.09 -30.98 -15.37
CA SER A 130 -45.29 -31.08 -14.55
C SER A 130 -46.11 -32.28 -14.98
N HIS A 131 -46.50 -33.10 -14.01
CA HIS A 131 -47.32 -34.30 -14.16
C HIS A 131 -48.63 -33.98 -14.91
N GLU A 132 -48.94 -34.77 -15.94
CA GLU A 132 -50.26 -34.73 -16.61
C GLU A 132 -51.34 -35.27 -15.67
N PRO A 133 -52.50 -34.60 -15.54
CA PRO A 133 -53.57 -35.07 -14.66
C PRO A 133 -54.26 -36.29 -15.30
N LYS A 134 -54.16 -37.45 -14.62
CA LYS A 134 -54.99 -38.62 -14.94
C LYS A 134 -56.47 -38.23 -14.82
N LYS A 135 -57.20 -38.28 -15.94
CA LYS A 135 -58.67 -38.24 -15.92
C LYS A 135 -59.20 -39.50 -15.25
N LEU A 136 -60.06 -39.28 -14.27
CA LEU A 136 -60.82 -40.32 -13.58
C LEU A 136 -62.04 -40.68 -14.45
N THR A 137 -62.13 -41.94 -14.85
CA THR A 137 -63.35 -42.60 -15.37
C THR A 137 -63.84 -43.59 -14.35
#